data_AF-A0A5R2N4V1-F1
#
_entry.id   AF-A0A5R2N4V1-F1
#
_cell.length_a   1.000
_cell.length_b   1.000
_cell.length_c   1.000
_cell.angle_alpha   90.00
_cell.angle_beta   90.00
_cell.angle_gamma   90.00
#
_symmetry.space_group_name_H-M   'P 1'
#
loop_
_entity.id
_entity.type
_entity.pdbx_description
1 polymer ?
#
loop_
_entity_poly.entity_id
_entity_poly.type
_entity_poly.pdbx_seq_one_letter_code
_entity_poly.pdbx_strand_id
1 'polypeptide(L)'
;MIAAIPEFSKAKSGDGQDVSLTNLSAFASGPGIKSGKEVAAIVAVAVFIIGGIELALRLFHVPLYIMPPPSSIAYALFDEFPLIAPHLGYTLVELVSGFAIGAVIGLVLAAVITQFPFAEKIVAPYILL
;
A
#
# COMPACT_ATOMS: atom_id res chain seq x y z
N MET A 1 28.17 -56.73 -0.45
CA MET A 1 26.81 -56.17 -0.57
C MET A 1 26.98 -54.66 -0.52
N ILE A 2 27.03 -54.02 -1.70
CA ILE A 2 27.46 -52.62 -1.88
C ILE A 2 26.26 -51.71 -1.62
N ALA A 3 26.46 -50.67 -0.81
CA ALA A 3 25.44 -49.70 -0.41
C ALA A 3 24.86 -48.94 -1.62
N ALA A 4 23.53 -48.86 -1.67
CA ALA A 4 22.81 -48.09 -2.68
C ALA A 4 23.07 -46.58 -2.48
N ILE A 5 23.68 -45.96 -3.47
CA ILE A 5 23.87 -44.51 -3.56
C ILE A 5 22.58 -43.94 -4.17
N PRO A 6 21.84 -43.04 -3.50
CA PRO A 6 20.71 -42.38 -4.16
C PRO A 6 21.27 -41.32 -5.12
N GLU A 7 20.98 -41.47 -6.42
CA GLU A 7 21.18 -40.41 -7.40
C GLU A 7 20.22 -39.26 -7.09
N PHE A 8 20.75 -38.15 -6.60
CA PHE A 8 20.02 -36.90 -6.60
C PHE A 8 19.97 -36.36 -8.03
N SER A 9 18.82 -36.61 -8.66
CA SER A 9 18.42 -36.03 -9.94
C SER A 9 18.68 -34.53 -9.94
N LYS A 10 19.64 -34.14 -10.79
CA LYS A 10 19.94 -32.76 -11.14
C LYS A 10 18.83 -32.22 -12.04
N ALA A 11 18.51 -30.96 -11.80
CA ALA A 11 17.77 -30.01 -12.65
C ALA A 11 16.26 -29.85 -12.40
N LYS A 12 15.94 -28.80 -11.65
CA LYS A 12 15.11 -27.73 -12.21
C LYS A 12 15.59 -26.37 -11.71
N SER A 13 16.69 -25.90 -12.32
CA SER A 13 16.98 -24.47 -12.41
C SER A 13 15.98 -23.88 -13.40
N GLY A 14 15.24 -22.87 -12.99
CA GLY A 14 14.28 -22.17 -13.84
C GLY A 14 12.89 -22.15 -13.24
N ASP A 15 12.71 -21.40 -12.16
CA ASP A 15 11.44 -20.73 -11.91
C ASP A 15 11.74 -19.25 -12.13
N GLY A 16 11.58 -18.81 -13.38
CA GLY A 16 11.40 -17.40 -13.63
C GLY A 16 10.18 -17.02 -12.80
N GLN A 17 10.40 -16.23 -11.75
CA GLN A 17 9.32 -15.50 -11.09
C GLN A 17 8.69 -14.63 -12.18
N ASP A 18 7.71 -15.19 -12.88
CA ASP A 18 6.69 -14.45 -13.59
C ASP A 18 6.08 -13.57 -12.50
N VAL A 19 6.57 -12.33 -12.41
CA VAL A 19 6.06 -11.29 -11.53
C VAL A 19 4.57 -11.19 -11.81
N SER A 20 3.83 -11.90 -10.97
CA SER A 20 2.58 -12.49 -11.37
C SER A 20 1.58 -11.36 -11.59
N LEU A 21 1.17 -11.17 -12.85
CA LEU A 21 -0.01 -10.37 -13.19
C LEU A 21 -1.24 -10.81 -12.37
N THR A 22 -1.22 -12.03 -11.83
CA THR A 22 -2.13 -12.58 -10.82
C THR A 22 -2.21 -11.76 -9.52
N ASN A 23 -1.13 -11.10 -9.09
CA ASN A 23 -1.11 -10.24 -7.89
C ASN A 23 -1.86 -8.92 -8.15
N LEU A 24 -1.77 -8.37 -9.38
CA LEU A 24 -2.59 -7.22 -9.80
C LEU A 24 -4.08 -7.60 -9.88
N SER A 25 -4.39 -8.81 -10.35
CA SER A 25 -5.75 -9.36 -10.31
C SER A 25 -6.28 -9.52 -8.88
N ALA A 26 -5.42 -9.80 -7.90
CA ALA A 26 -5.79 -9.85 -6.49
C ALA A 26 -6.12 -8.46 -5.91
N PHE A 27 -5.43 -7.40 -6.33
CA PHE A 27 -5.81 -6.01 -6.03
C PHE A 27 -7.12 -5.61 -6.72
N ALA A 28 -7.35 -6.06 -7.95
CA ALA A 28 -8.64 -5.90 -8.64
C ALA A 28 -9.78 -6.72 -8.02
N SER A 29 -9.44 -7.72 -7.20
CA SER A 29 -10.37 -8.62 -6.50
C SER A 29 -10.48 -8.32 -4.99
N GLY A 30 -10.05 -7.13 -4.53
CA GLY A 30 -10.40 -6.64 -3.19
C GLY A 30 -11.92 -6.72 -2.99
N PRO A 31 -12.44 -6.91 -1.75
CA PRO A 31 -13.79 -7.38 -1.48
C PRO A 31 -14.79 -6.69 -2.40
N GLY A 32 -15.09 -7.37 -3.51
CA GLY A 32 -15.78 -6.74 -4.62
C GLY A 32 -17.11 -6.29 -4.08
N ILE A 33 -17.49 -5.05 -4.31
CA ILE A 33 -18.82 -4.55 -3.99
C ILE A 33 -19.80 -5.48 -4.70
N LYS A 34 -20.37 -6.46 -4.00
CA LYS A 34 -21.18 -7.51 -4.62
C LYS A 34 -22.62 -7.05 -4.79
N SER A 35 -22.99 -5.97 -4.13
CA SER A 35 -24.36 -5.46 -4.13
C SER A 35 -24.43 -3.95 -3.94
N GLY A 36 -25.31 -3.27 -4.68
CA GLY A 36 -25.63 -1.85 -4.44
C GLY A 36 -26.14 -1.59 -3.02
N LYS A 37 -26.65 -2.62 -2.32
CA LYS A 37 -27.01 -2.56 -0.90
C LYS A 37 -25.79 -2.38 0.01
N GLU A 38 -24.64 -2.97 -0.32
CA GLU A 38 -23.40 -2.81 0.44
C GLU A 38 -22.85 -1.39 0.28
N VAL A 39 -22.85 -0.84 -0.95
CA VAL A 39 -22.46 0.57 -1.19
C VAL A 39 -23.38 1.51 -0.42
N ALA A 40 -24.70 1.29 -0.51
CA ALA A 40 -25.66 2.12 0.20
C ALA A 40 -25.43 2.05 1.71
N ALA A 41 -25.13 0.87 2.27
CA ALA A 41 -24.80 0.72 3.68
C ALA A 41 -23.50 1.46 4.05
N ILE A 42 -22.43 1.33 3.25
CA ILE A 42 -21.15 2.03 3.48
C ILE A 42 -21.35 3.55 3.44
N VAL A 43 -22.04 4.05 2.42
CA VAL A 43 -22.33 5.48 2.27
C VAL A 43 -23.21 5.97 3.43
N ALA A 44 -24.24 5.21 3.83
CA ALA A 44 -25.08 5.57 4.95
C ALA A 44 -24.28 5.68 6.26
N VAL A 45 -23.37 4.73 6.52
CA VAL A 45 -22.47 4.78 7.68
C VAL A 45 -21.54 5.99 7.60
N ALA A 46 -20.94 6.25 6.44
CA ALA A 46 -20.08 7.42 6.25
C ALA A 46 -20.82 8.74 6.51
N VAL A 47 -22.03 8.89 5.94
CA VAL A 47 -22.88 10.07 6.16
C VAL A 47 -23.30 10.19 7.62
N PHE A 48 -23.65 9.08 8.28
CA PHE A 48 -24.01 9.09 9.70
C PHE A 48 -22.84 9.54 10.58
N ILE A 49 -21.62 9.05 10.32
CA ILE A 49 -20.43 9.42 11.08
C ILE A 49 -20.08 10.90 10.83
N ILE A 50 -19.96 11.31 9.56
CA ILE A 50 -19.56 12.67 9.20
C ILE A 50 -20.60 13.69 9.66
N GLY A 51 -21.88 13.43 9.39
CA GLY A 51 -22.98 14.28 9.81
C GLY A 51 -23.17 14.30 11.32
N GLY A 52 -22.98 13.17 11.99
CA GLY A 52 -23.01 13.07 13.45
C GLY A 52 -21.90 13.88 14.12
N ILE A 53 -20.68 13.83 13.57
CA ILE A 53 -19.55 14.65 14.04
C ILE A 53 -19.84 16.13 13.82
N GLU A 54 -20.31 16.53 12.63
CA GLU A 54 -20.64 17.93 12.36
C GLU A 54 -21.73 18.46 13.31
N LEU A 55 -22.77 17.66 13.53
CA LEU A 55 -23.84 18.02 14.45
C LEU A 55 -23.32 18.13 15.88
N ALA A 56 -22.51 17.16 16.34
CA ALA A 56 -21.90 17.20 17.66
C ALA A 56 -21.03 18.45 17.86
N LEU A 57 -20.13 18.75 16.92
CA LEU A 57 -19.26 19.93 16.98
C LEU A 57 -20.08 21.24 17.07
N ARG A 58 -21.18 21.34 16.31
CA ARG A 58 -22.08 22.50 16.34
C ARG A 58 -22.88 22.59 17.64
N LEU A 59 -23.42 21.47 18.15
CA LEU A 59 -24.20 21.43 19.40
C LEU A 59 -23.34 21.75 20.63
N PHE A 60 -22.13 21.20 20.69
CA PHE A 60 -21.19 21.43 21.79
C PHE A 60 -20.41 22.75 21.65
N HIS A 61 -20.70 23.57 20.63
CA HIS A 61 -20.03 24.85 20.37
C HIS A 61 -18.50 24.73 20.41
N VAL A 62 -17.96 23.67 19.80
CA VAL A 62 -16.52 23.41 19.80
C VAL A 62 -15.83 24.52 19.00
N PRO A 63 -14.83 25.20 19.57
CA PRO A 63 -14.12 26.25 18.85
C PRO A 63 -13.41 25.72 17.59
N LEU A 64 -13.48 26.50 16.51
CA LEU A 64 -12.92 26.12 15.20
C LEU A 64 -11.42 25.82 15.22
N TYR A 65 -10.67 26.44 16.12
CA TYR A 65 -9.22 26.22 16.26
C TYR A 65 -8.87 24.88 16.92
N ILE A 66 -9.82 24.21 17.59
CA ILE A 66 -9.61 22.87 18.15
C ILE A 66 -9.93 21.82 17.09
N MET A 67 -11.11 21.93 16.47
CA MET A 67 -11.54 21.01 15.44
C MET A 67 -12.54 21.70 14.51
N PRO A 68 -12.16 21.99 13.25
CA PRO A 68 -13.10 22.53 12.27
C PRO A 68 -14.13 21.46 11.88
N PRO A 69 -15.41 21.84 11.67
CA PRO A 69 -16.41 20.92 11.15
C PRO A 69 -16.02 20.42 9.75
N PRO A 70 -16.44 19.20 9.36
CA PRO A 70 -16.09 18.64 8.07
C PRO A 70 -16.54 19.53 6.90
N SER A 71 -17.65 20.26 7.02
CA SER A 71 -18.09 21.23 6.02
C SER A 71 -17.08 22.35 5.76
N SER A 72 -16.42 22.88 6.80
CA SER A 72 -15.43 23.95 6.62
C SER A 72 -14.13 23.42 6.01
N ILE A 73 -13.76 22.17 6.31
CA ILE A 73 -12.61 21.52 5.69
C ILE A 73 -12.87 21.36 4.19
N ALA A 74 -14.07 20.90 3.81
CA ALA A 74 -14.44 20.78 2.41
C ALA A 74 -14.42 22.14 1.70
N TYR A 75 -14.97 23.19 2.32
CA TYR A 75 -14.92 24.54 1.76
C TYR A 75 -13.48 25.03 1.55
N ALA A 76 -12.64 24.94 2.59
CA ALA A 76 -11.24 25.36 2.52
C ALA A 76 -10.46 24.56 1.47
N LEU A 77 -10.74 23.27 1.32
CA LEU A 77 -10.08 22.43 0.31
C LEU A 77 -10.30 22.94 -1.12
N PHE A 78 -11.49 23.46 -1.44
CA PHE A 78 -11.79 24.00 -2.77
C PHE A 78 -11.36 25.45 -2.94
N ASP A 79 -11.60 26.28 -1.93
CA ASP A 79 -11.28 27.72 -1.96
C ASP A 79 -9.76 27.96 -1.97
N GLU A 80 -9.02 27.22 -1.16
CA GLU A 80 -7.58 27.32 -1.03
C GLU A 80 -6.83 26.29 -1.89
N PHE A 81 -7.52 25.57 -2.77
CA PHE A 81 -6.90 24.56 -3.63
C PHE A 81 -5.67 25.07 -4.40
N PRO A 82 -5.68 26.28 -5.00
CA PRO A 82 -4.51 26.79 -5.73
C PRO A 82 -3.27 26.98 -4.84
N LEU A 83 -3.48 27.23 -3.55
CA LEU A 83 -2.42 27.34 -2.55
C LEU A 83 -1.93 25.97 -2.09
N ILE A 84 -2.84 25.00 -1.94
CA ILE A 84 -2.56 23.63 -1.48
C ILE A 84 -1.91 22.77 -2.58
N ALA A 85 -2.34 22.95 -3.84
CA ALA A 85 -1.90 22.18 -5.00
C ALA A 85 -0.37 22.09 -5.18
N PRO A 86 0.41 23.18 -5.10
CA PRO A 86 1.86 23.07 -5.23
C PRO A 86 2.47 22.20 -4.12
N HIS A 87 1.96 22.27 -2.89
CA HIS A 87 2.45 21.46 -1.77
C HIS A 87 2.16 19.98 -1.97
N LEU A 88 0.94 19.65 -2.43
CA LEU A 88 0.60 18.28 -2.84
C LEU A 88 1.53 17.79 -3.96
N GLY A 89 1.88 18.66 -4.91
CA GLY A 89 2.82 18.36 -5.97
C GLY A 89 4.22 17.99 -5.45
N TYR A 90 4.75 18.76 -4.50
CA TYR A 90 6.04 18.43 -3.88
C TYR A 90 6.02 17.09 -3.14
N THR A 91 4.96 16.81 -2.35
CA THR A 91 4.80 15.51 -1.69
C THR A 91 4.71 14.37 -2.70
N LEU A 92 4.02 14.58 -3.82
CA LEU A 92 3.90 13.57 -4.86
C LEU A 92 5.25 13.29 -5.54
N VAL A 93 6.02 14.34 -5.83
CA VAL A 93 7.39 14.20 -6.38
C VAL A 93 8.29 13.48 -5.38
N GLU A 94 8.21 13.82 -4.09
CA GLU A 94 8.98 13.15 -3.04
C GLU A 94 8.60 11.67 -2.91
N LEU A 95 7.31 11.34 -2.95
CA LEU A 95 6.82 9.96 -2.93
C LEU A 95 7.32 9.17 -4.14
N VAL A 96 7.17 9.72 -5.35
CA VAL A 96 7.56 9.03 -6.58
C VAL A 96 9.08 8.87 -6.68
N SER A 97 9.84 9.90 -6.32
CA SER A 97 11.31 9.83 -6.32
C SER A 97 11.84 8.85 -5.26
N GLY A 98 11.31 8.91 -4.04
CA GLY A 98 11.64 7.97 -2.97
C GLY A 98 11.30 6.52 -3.35
N PHE A 99 10.12 6.30 -3.95
CA PHE A 99 9.72 4.99 -4.46
C PHE A 99 10.65 4.51 -5.58
N ALA A 100 10.99 5.36 -6.56
CA ALA A 100 11.87 4.99 -7.66
C ALA A 100 13.27 4.60 -7.16
N ILE A 101 13.85 5.41 -6.25
CA ILE A 101 15.15 5.12 -5.64
C ILE A 101 15.10 3.82 -4.84
N GLY A 102 14.10 3.66 -3.97
CA GLY A 102 13.92 2.47 -3.17
C GLY A 102 13.71 1.20 -4.02
N ALA A 103 12.92 1.29 -5.09
CA ALA A 103 12.67 0.19 -6.01
C ALA A 103 13.94 -0.23 -6.76
N VAL A 104 14.74 0.72 -7.25
CA VAL A 104 16.02 0.45 -7.91
C VAL A 104 16.99 -0.23 -6.95
N ILE A 105 17.14 0.30 -5.73
CA ILE A 105 18.02 -0.29 -4.71
C ILE A 105 17.54 -1.69 -4.34
N GLY A 106 16.24 -1.87 -4.08
CA GLY A 106 15.66 -3.17 -3.76
C GLY A 106 15.87 -4.19 -4.87
N LEU A 107 15.71 -3.79 -6.13
CA LEU A 107 15.92 -4.64 -7.29
C LEU A 107 17.40 -5.05 -7.44
N VAL A 108 18.33 -4.12 -7.27
CA VAL A 108 19.77 -4.41 -7.28
C VAL A 108 20.13 -5.37 -6.15
N LEU A 109 19.63 -5.15 -4.93
CA LEU A 109 19.87 -6.03 -3.79
C LEU A 109 19.31 -7.44 -4.03
N ALA A 110 18.10 -7.56 -4.58
CA ALA A 110 17.52 -8.85 -4.94
C ALA A 110 18.38 -9.59 -5.99
N ALA A 111 18.87 -8.89 -7.01
CA ALA A 111 19.76 -9.46 -8.01
C ALA A 111 21.08 -9.95 -7.40
N VAL A 112 21.68 -9.17 -6.48
CA VAL A 112 22.92 -9.57 -5.78
C VAL A 112 22.70 -10.80 -4.90
N ILE A 113 21.61 -10.84 -4.13
CA ILE A 113 21.32 -11.98 -3.24
C ILE A 113 21.11 -13.26 -4.05
N THR A 114 20.43 -13.18 -5.20
CA THR A 114 20.13 -14.34 -6.05
C THR A 114 21.34 -14.83 -6.87
N GLN A 115 22.25 -13.94 -7.28
CA GLN A 115 23.43 -14.32 -8.05
C GLN A 115 24.59 -14.81 -7.18
N PHE A 116 24.71 -14.32 -5.93
CA PHE A 116 25.83 -14.65 -5.05
C PHE A 116 25.40 -15.60 -3.91
N PRO A 117 25.78 -16.90 -3.95
CA PRO A 117 25.36 -17.89 -2.94
C PRO A 117 25.92 -17.60 -1.54
N PHE A 118 26.93 -16.74 -1.42
CA PHE A 118 27.43 -16.26 -0.13
C PHE A 118 26.52 -15.20 0.49
N ALA A 119 25.94 -14.30 -0.31
CA ALA A 119 25.00 -13.28 0.15
C ALA A 119 23.70 -13.92 0.65
N GLU A 120 23.18 -14.91 -0.09
CA GLU A 120 22.00 -15.70 0.33
C GLU A 120 22.17 -16.32 1.72
N LYS A 121 23.33 -16.94 1.99
CA LYS A 121 23.61 -17.60 3.28
C LYS A 121 23.65 -16.64 4.47
N ILE A 122 24.06 -15.39 4.25
CA ILE A 122 24.12 -14.37 5.31
C ILE A 122 22.73 -13.76 5.54
N VAL A 123 21.99 -13.50 4.46
CA VAL A 123 20.73 -12.74 4.53
C VAL A 123 19.53 -13.63 4.90
N ALA A 124 19.48 -14.88 4.46
CA ALA A 124 18.39 -15.81 4.75
C ALA A 124 17.97 -15.90 6.24
N PRO A 125 18.88 -15.99 7.23
CA PRO A 125 18.48 -16.02 8.65
C PRO A 125 17.83 -14.72 9.15
N TYR A 126 18.13 -13.56 8.56
CA TYR A 126 17.50 -12.29 8.96
C TYR A 126 16.12 -12.08 8.34
N ILE A 127 15.83 -12.72 7.21
CA ILE A 127 14.50 -12.64 6.56
C ILE A 127 13.49 -13.58 7.26
N LEU A 128 13.98 -14.67 7.86
CA LEU A 128 13.16 -15.71 8.50
C LEU A 128 12.88 -15.50 10.00
N LEU A 129 13.50 -14.48 10.61
CA LEU A 129 13.25 -14.05 11.99
C LEU A 129 12.22 -12.91 12.02
#